data_AF-A0A961I0R1-F1
#
_entry.id   AF-A0A961I0R1-F1
#
_cell.length_a   1.000
_cell.length_b   1.000
_cell.length_c   1.000
_cell.angle_alpha   90.00
_cell.angle_beta   90.00
_cell.angle_gamma   90.00
#
_symmetry.space_group_name_H-M   'P 1'
#
loop_
_entity.id
_entity.type
_entity.pdbx_description
1 polymer ?
#
loop_
_entity_poly.entity_id
_entity_poly.type
_entity_poly.pdbx_seq_one_letter_code
_entity_poly.pdbx_strand_id
1 'polypeptide(L)'
;MALERTFSIIKPDATRRNLTGKINAKFEEAGLRIIAQKRIHMTKAQAGKFYEVHKSRPFYDELCAFMSSEPVVVQVLEGENAITRNREIMGATNPADAAPGTIRAEFA
;
A
#
# COMPACT_ATOMS: atom_id res chain seq x y z
N MET A 1 11.24 21.40 2.52
CA MET A 1 10.04 21.12 3.37
C MET A 1 10.45 20.13 4.46
N ALA A 2 9.59 19.78 5.42
CA ALA A 2 9.97 18.81 6.44
C ALA A 2 10.10 17.40 5.84
N LEU A 3 11.10 16.64 6.30
CA LEU A 3 11.27 15.24 5.94
C LEU A 3 10.17 14.41 6.61
N GLU A 4 9.34 13.74 5.82
CA GLU A 4 8.23 12.93 6.31
C GLU A 4 8.51 11.44 6.12
N ARG A 5 7.83 10.63 6.93
CA ARG A 5 7.77 9.18 6.78
C ARG A 5 6.32 8.75 6.69
N THR A 6 6.04 7.82 5.77
CA THR A 6 4.71 7.24 5.63
C THR A 6 4.78 5.73 5.50
N PHE A 7 3.73 5.07 5.96
CA PHE A 7 3.56 3.64 5.85
C PHE A 7 2.92 3.29 4.50
N SER A 8 3.50 2.32 3.80
CA SER A 8 2.97 1.76 2.56
C SER A 8 2.88 0.24 2.68
N ILE A 9 1.84 -0.34 2.08
CA ILE A 9 1.59 -1.78 2.06
C ILE A 9 1.24 -2.22 0.64
N ILE A 10 2.05 -3.13 0.09
CA ILE A 10 1.76 -3.83 -1.15
C ILE A 10 0.93 -5.05 -0.79
N LYS A 11 -0.33 -5.03 -1.23
CA LYS A 11 -1.38 -5.96 -0.83
C LYS A 11 -1.26 -7.35 -1.48
N PRO A 12 -2.00 -8.36 -0.97
CA PRO A 12 -1.96 -9.75 -1.42
C PRO A 12 -2.12 -9.98 -2.92
N ASP A 13 -2.99 -9.21 -3.57
CA ASP A 13 -3.23 -9.26 -5.01
C ASP A 13 -1.97 -8.90 -5.82
N ALA A 14 -1.29 -7.82 -5.42
CA ALA A 14 -0.09 -7.34 -6.08
C ALA A 14 1.13 -8.23 -5.81
N THR A 15 1.28 -8.76 -4.58
CA THR A 15 2.36 -9.69 -4.25
C THR A 15 2.18 -11.04 -4.95
N ARG A 16 0.96 -11.58 -5.02
CA ARG A 16 0.63 -12.80 -5.77
C ARG A 16 0.96 -12.66 -7.27
N ARG A 17 0.78 -11.46 -7.83
CA ARG A 17 1.08 -11.14 -9.24
C ARG A 17 2.55 -10.74 -9.49
N ASN A 18 3.43 -10.89 -8.50
CA ASN A 18 4.85 -10.53 -8.60
C ASN A 18 5.11 -9.05 -8.98
N LEU A 19 4.25 -8.13 -8.51
CA LEU A 19 4.34 -6.70 -8.85
C LEU A 19 5.18 -5.87 -7.87
N THR A 20 5.77 -6.48 -6.84
CA THR A 20 6.54 -5.77 -5.80
C THR A 20 7.62 -4.85 -6.38
N GLY A 21 8.46 -5.36 -7.30
CA GLY A 21 9.52 -4.55 -7.90
C GLY A 21 9.00 -3.37 -8.72
N LYS A 22 7.92 -3.57 -9.50
CA LYS A 22 7.31 -2.51 -10.31
C LYS A 22 6.71 -1.40 -9.45
N ILE A 23 6.06 -1.77 -8.35
CA ILE A 23 5.47 -0.81 -7.41
C ILE A 23 6.57 -0.05 -6.66
N ASN A 24 7.65 -0.72 -6.25
CA ASN A 24 8.79 -0.05 -5.61
C ASN A 24 9.44 0.97 -6.55
N ALA A 25 9.65 0.61 -7.82
CA ALA A 25 10.19 1.51 -8.83
C ALA A 25 9.37 2.81 -8.95
N LYS A 26 8.02 2.73 -8.92
CA LYS A 26 7.15 3.92 -8.93
C LYS A 26 7.42 4.87 -7.75
N PHE A 27 7.69 4.34 -6.56
CA PHE A 27 8.02 5.17 -5.40
C PHE A 27 9.40 5.82 -5.54
N GLU A 28 10.40 5.04 -5.96
CA GLU A 28 11.78 5.49 -6.12
C GLU A 28 11.92 6.53 -7.24
N GLU A 29 11.30 6.29 -8.40
CA GLU A 29 11.23 7.23 -9.54
C GLU A 29 10.55 8.55 -9.16
N ALA A 30 9.58 8.51 -8.24
CA ALA A 30 8.89 9.68 -7.75
C ALA A 30 9.64 10.41 -6.61
N GLY A 31 10.85 9.97 -6.27
CA GLY A 31 11.75 10.61 -5.30
C GLY A 31 11.56 10.16 -3.85
N LEU A 32 10.75 9.13 -3.59
CA LEU A 32 10.61 8.56 -2.24
C LEU A 32 11.65 7.47 -2.00
N ARG A 33 12.21 7.44 -0.80
CA ARG A 33 13.19 6.42 -0.39
C ARG A 33 12.52 5.34 0.44
N ILE A 34 12.75 4.07 0.09
CA ILE A 34 12.36 2.93 0.92
C ILE A 34 13.41 2.76 2.01
N ILE A 35 13.13 3.22 3.23
CA ILE A 35 14.10 3.19 4.35
C ILE A 35 13.95 1.96 5.26
N ALA A 36 12.84 1.24 5.15
CA ALA A 36 12.61 -0.05 5.80
C ALA A 36 11.59 -0.85 5.00
N GLN A 37 11.81 -2.16 4.83
CA GLN A 37 10.89 -3.04 4.12
C GLN A 37 10.95 -4.47 4.67
N LYS A 38 9.79 -5.12 4.79
CA LYS A 38 9.70 -6.53 5.15
C LYS A 38 8.55 -7.21 4.42
N ARG A 39 8.78 -8.44 3.93
CA ARG A 39 7.71 -9.35 3.51
C ARG A 39 7.19 -10.08 4.75
N ILE A 40 5.89 -10.00 4.99
CA ILE A 40 5.23 -10.65 6.14
C ILE A 40 3.96 -11.35 5.67
N HIS A 41 3.56 -12.40 6.38
CA HIS A 41 2.21 -12.95 6.27
C HIS A 41 1.41 -12.47 7.48
N MET A 42 0.46 -11.57 7.26
CA MET A 42 -0.37 -11.05 8.36
C MET A 42 -1.38 -12.09 8.80
N THR A 43 -1.54 -12.27 10.11
CA THR A 43 -2.72 -12.97 10.66
C THR A 43 -3.97 -12.11 10.49
N LYS A 44 -5.16 -12.73 10.43
CA LYS A 44 -6.43 -11.99 10.39
C LYS A 44 -6.58 -11.03 11.59
N ALA A 45 -6.08 -11.41 12.77
CA ALA A 45 -6.06 -10.56 13.96
C ALA A 45 -5.16 -9.32 13.79
N GLN A 46 -3.96 -9.46 13.19
CA GLN A 46 -3.10 -8.32 12.88
C GLN A 46 -3.75 -7.38 11.86
N ALA A 47 -4.36 -7.93 10.80
CA ALA A 47 -5.10 -7.14 9.83
C ALA A 47 -6.28 -6.39 10.49
N GLY A 48 -7.02 -7.09 11.37
CA GLY A 48 -8.11 -6.52 12.14
C GLY A 48 -7.68 -5.34 13.01
N LYS A 49 -6.58 -5.48 13.75
CA LYS A 49 -6.03 -4.38 14.55
C LYS A 49 -5.59 -3.20 13.68
N PHE A 50 -4.95 -3.46 12.54
CA PHE A 50 -4.50 -2.39 11.63
C PHE A 50 -5.66 -1.62 11.01
N TYR A 51 -6.74 -2.31 10.63
CA TYR A 51 -7.93 -1.72 10.03
C TYR A 51 -9.06 -1.42 11.04
N GLU A 52 -8.77 -1.36 12.34
CA GLU A 52 -9.78 -1.21 13.40
C GLU A 52 -10.69 0.02 13.20
N VAL A 53 -10.19 1.08 12.58
CA VAL A 53 -10.97 2.27 12.19
C VAL A 53 -12.18 1.94 11.31
N HIS A 54 -12.18 0.79 10.64
CA HIS A 54 -13.26 0.30 9.80
C HIS A 54 -14.10 -0.81 10.45
N LYS A 55 -13.91 -1.14 11.73
CA LYS A 55 -14.58 -2.28 12.39
C LYS A 55 -16.11 -2.27 12.30
N SER A 56 -16.73 -1.10 12.22
CA SER A 56 -18.19 -0.93 12.05
C SER A 56 -18.67 -0.97 10.59
N ARG A 57 -17.76 -1.09 9.62
CA ARG A 57 -18.08 -1.10 8.19
C ARG A 57 -18.43 -2.53 7.75
N PRO A 58 -19.40 -2.70 6.84
CA PRO A 58 -19.83 -4.03 6.40
C PRO A 58 -18.71 -4.83 5.72
N PHE A 59 -17.76 -4.15 5.07
CA PHE A 59 -16.62 -4.78 4.37
C PHE A 59 -15.43 -5.13 5.28
N TYR A 60 -15.52 -4.91 6.60
CA TYR A 60 -14.36 -5.05 7.49
C TYR A 60 -13.81 -6.48 7.55
N ASP A 61 -14.69 -7.47 7.68
CA ASP A 61 -14.25 -8.86 7.79
C ASP A 61 -13.61 -9.37 6.50
N GLU A 62 -14.21 -8.99 5.36
CA GLU A 62 -13.67 -9.27 4.02
C GLU A 62 -12.31 -8.59 3.81
N LEU A 63 -12.16 -7.34 4.22
CA LEU A 63 -10.89 -6.63 4.18
C LEU A 63 -9.82 -7.35 5.00
N CYS A 64 -10.14 -7.78 6.22
CA CYS A 64 -9.21 -8.48 7.09
C CYS A 64 -8.84 -9.85 6.52
N ALA A 65 -9.83 -10.60 6.01
CA ALA A 65 -9.61 -11.89 5.36
C ALA A 65 -8.70 -11.73 4.13
N PHE A 66 -9.00 -10.78 3.26
CA PHE A 66 -8.20 -10.46 2.08
C PHE A 66 -6.75 -10.16 2.46
N MET A 67 -6.53 -9.26 3.42
CA MET A 67 -5.19 -8.84 3.84
C MET A 67 -4.37 -9.95 4.53
N SER A 68 -5.02 -11.00 5.02
CA SER A 68 -4.38 -12.20 5.57
C SER A 68 -4.26 -13.37 4.58
N SER A 69 -4.76 -13.24 3.36
CA SER A 69 -4.84 -14.35 2.39
C SER A 69 -3.50 -14.75 1.79
N GLU A 70 -2.56 -13.80 1.67
CA GLU A 70 -1.20 -14.02 1.14
C GLU A 70 -0.20 -13.12 1.87
N PRO A 71 1.12 -13.36 1.69
CA PRO A 71 2.14 -12.43 2.14
C PRO A 71 1.99 -11.04 1.51
N VAL A 72 2.16 -10.00 2.33
CA VAL A 72 2.23 -8.59 1.94
C VAL A 72 3.66 -8.09 2.03
N VAL A 73 3.96 -6.96 1.37
CA VAL A 73 5.20 -6.21 1.62
C VAL A 73 4.83 -4.93 2.35
N VAL A 74 5.34 -4.78 3.57
CA VAL A 74 5.18 -3.55 4.37
C VAL A 74 6.45 -2.73 4.30
N GLN A 75 6.32 -1.41 4.16
CA GLN A 75 7.46 -0.53 3.98
C GLN A 75 7.24 0.87 4.56
N VAL A 76 8.36 1.50 4.90
CA VAL A 76 8.42 2.91 5.29
C VAL A 76 9.05 3.69 4.14
N LEU A 77 8.30 4.66 3.63
CA LEU A 77 8.74 5.59 2.60
C LEU A 77 9.12 6.92 3.25
N GLU A 78 10.27 7.48 2.89
CA GLU A 78 10.79 8.75 3.40
C GLU A 78 11.06 9.73 2.25
N GLY A 79 10.73 11.00 2.46
CA GLY A 79 10.95 12.07 1.49
C GLY A 79 10.25 13.37 1.88
N GLU A 80 10.41 14.42 1.07
CA GLU A 80 9.60 15.64 1.23
C GLU A 80 8.14 15.36 0.85
N ASN A 81 7.19 15.79 1.68
CA ASN A 81 5.75 15.54 1.51
C ASN A 81 5.41 14.06 1.26
N ALA A 82 6.16 13.14 1.87
CA ALA A 82 6.05 11.70 1.60
C ALA A 82 4.63 11.17 1.76
N ILE A 83 3.85 11.71 2.70
CA ILE A 83 2.47 11.29 2.93
C ILE A 83 1.60 11.62 1.70
N THR A 84 1.59 12.87 1.26
CA THR A 84 0.82 13.32 0.09
C THR A 84 1.34 12.63 -1.17
N ARG A 85 2.65 12.59 -1.36
CA ARG A 85 3.29 12.01 -2.53
C ARG A 85 2.99 10.52 -2.70
N ASN A 86 3.02 9.75 -1.61
CA ASN A 86 2.59 8.35 -1.62
C ASN A 86 1.14 8.20 -2.11
N ARG A 87 0.22 9.08 -1.67
CA ARG A 87 -1.18 9.04 -2.11
C ARG A 87 -1.35 9.37 -3.59
N GLU A 88 -0.60 10.34 -4.10
CA GLU A 88 -0.60 10.68 -5.53
C GLU A 88 -0.12 9.51 -6.39
N ILE A 89 1.01 8.88 -6.01
CA ILE A 89 1.58 7.73 -6.72
C ILE A 89 0.60 6.53 -6.69
N MET A 90 -0.09 6.33 -5.57
CA MET A 90 -1.11 5.27 -5.46
C MET A 90 -2.30 5.49 -6.41
N GLY A 91 -2.74 6.73 -6.63
CA GLY A 91 -3.93 7.05 -7.41
C GLY A 91 -5.25 6.90 -6.64
N ALA A 92 -6.39 7.21 -7.27
CA ALA A 92 -7.71 7.15 -6.64
C ALA A 92 -8.07 5.73 -6.17
N THR A 93 -8.85 5.59 -5.08
CA THR A 93 -9.17 4.26 -4.50
C THR A 93 -9.92 3.36 -5.48
N ASN A 94 -10.81 3.94 -6.29
CA ASN A 94 -11.42 3.26 -7.42
C ASN A 94 -10.45 3.32 -8.63
N PRO A 95 -9.97 2.18 -9.15
CA PRO A 95 -9.04 2.16 -10.29
C PRO A 95 -9.58 2.85 -11.54
N ALA A 96 -10.90 2.82 -11.76
CA ALA A 96 -11.53 3.49 -12.90
C ALA A 96 -11.38 5.03 -12.86
N ASP A 97 -11.20 5.59 -11.65
CA ASP A 97 -11.01 7.03 -11.43
C ASP A 97 -9.52 7.39 -11.24
N ALA A 98 -8.62 6.40 -11.33
CA ALA A 98 -7.20 6.61 -11.10
C ALA A 98 -6.52 7.21 -12.34
N ALA A 99 -5.73 8.26 -12.14
CA ALA A 99 -5.03 8.91 -13.24
C ALA A 99 -4.04 7.94 -13.92
N PRO A 100 -3.84 8.05 -15.25
CA PRO A 100 -2.81 7.29 -15.96
C PRO A 100 -1.44 7.43 -15.30
N GLY A 101 -0.70 6.33 -15.20
CA GLY A 101 0.63 6.32 -14.58
C GLY A 101 0.64 5.98 -13.08
N THR A 102 -0.52 6.00 -12.41
CA THR A 102 -0.62 5.63 -10.98
C THR A 102 -0.61 4.12 -10.77
N ILE A 103 -0.23 3.68 -9.56
CA ILE A 103 -0.21 2.25 -9.20
C ILE A 103 -1.58 1.61 -9.43
N ARG A 104 -2.67 2.27 -9.04
CA ARG A 104 -4.01 1.69 -9.19
C ARG A 104 -4.47 1.65 -10.64
N ALA A 105 -4.15 2.64 -11.46
CA ALA A 105 -4.48 2.60 -12.88
C ALA A 105 -3.72 1.49 -13.63
N GLU A 106 -2.48 1.21 -13.26
CA GLU A 106 -1.64 0.23 -13.96
C GLU A 106 -1.80 -1.19 -13.44
N PHE A 107 -2.14 -1.35 -12.15
CA PHE A 107 -2.01 -2.62 -11.47
C PHE A 107 -3.26 -3.08 -10.71
N ALA A 108 -4.28 -2.26 -10.48
CA ALA A 108 -5.46 -2.65 -9.68
C ALA A 108 -6.69 -2.98 -10.52
#